data_AF-A0A4V4HDF7-F1
#
_entry.id   AF-A0A4V4HDF7-F1
#
_cell.length_a   1.000
_cell.length_b   1.000
_cell.length_c   1.000
_cell.angle_alpha   90.00
_cell.angle_beta   90.00
_cell.angle_gamma   90.00
#
_symmetry.space_group_name_H-M   'P 1'
#
loop_
_entity.id
_entity.type
_entity.pdbx_description
1 polymer ?
#
loop_
_entity_poly.entity_id
_entity_poly.type
_entity_poly.pdbx_seq_one_letter_code
_entity_poly.pdbx_strand_id
1 'polypeptide(L)'
;MLCFCPILSELEQALYENAHHSLPHITWCATGLLALLPLHAVGIYGSGDPTKDMNISDFAVSSYTTMLTTMLGSGSTPKQDLTKTPSVLIVSQPSTPGLPPLPGIVKEVEAIESYASPNQLPHPPSYQ
;
A
#
# COMPACT_ATOMS: atom_id res chain seq x y z
N MET A 1 13.52 2.79 17.29
CA MET A 1 12.50 2.00 16.57
C MET A 1 11.28 1.94 17.48
N LEU A 2 10.16 2.52 17.06
CA LEU A 2 9.00 2.77 17.94
C LEU A 2 8.33 1.44 18.31
N CYS A 3 8.64 0.92 19.51
CA CYS A 3 7.93 -0.22 20.08
C CYS A 3 6.47 0.17 20.36
N PHE A 4 5.56 -0.19 19.47
CA PHE A 4 4.13 -0.30 19.77
C PHE A 4 3.77 -1.77 20.01
N CYS A 5 4.49 -2.41 20.93
CA CYS A 5 4.25 -3.79 21.36
C CYS A 5 2.82 -4.07 21.87
N PRO A 6 2.11 -3.15 22.58
CA PRO A 6 0.79 -3.44 23.12
C PRO A 6 -0.26 -3.69 22.04
N ILE A 7 -0.16 -2.98 20.91
CA ILE A 7 -1.15 -3.06 19.83
C ILE A 7 -1.03 -4.40 19.13
N LEU A 8 0.20 -4.83 18.82
CA LEU A 8 0.42 -6.09 18.13
C LEU A 8 -0.03 -7.28 18.98
N SER A 9 0.31 -7.33 20.27
CA SER A 9 -0.06 -8.45 21.15
C SER A 9 -1.58 -8.62 21.31
N GLU A 10 -2.35 -7.53 21.33
CA GLU A 10 -3.82 -7.58 21.38
C GLU A 10 -4.45 -7.97 20.03
N LEU A 11 -3.82 -7.58 18.92
CA LEU A 11 -4.31 -7.85 17.57
C LEU A 11 -3.85 -9.22 17.04
N GLU A 12 -2.74 -9.78 17.53
CA GLU A 12 -2.12 -11.00 17.01
C GLU A 12 -3.09 -12.17 16.94
N GLN A 13 -3.81 -12.44 18.05
CA GLN A 13 -4.80 -13.51 18.08
C GLN A 13 -5.94 -13.25 17.09
N ALA A 14 -6.48 -12.02 17.04
CA ALA A 14 -7.57 -11.68 16.15
C ALA A 14 -7.15 -11.77 14.67
N LEU A 15 -5.91 -11.40 14.36
CA LEU A 15 -5.38 -11.44 12.99
C LEU A 15 -5.06 -12.88 12.54
N TYR A 16 -4.52 -13.71 13.44
CA TYR A 16 -4.20 -15.11 13.16
C TYR A 16 -5.46 -15.94 12.85
N GLU A 17 -6.52 -15.78 13.63
CA GLU A 17 -7.80 -16.50 13.42
C GLU A 17 -8.50 -16.09 12.11
N ASN A 18 -8.28 -14.87 11.62
CA ASN A 18 -8.91 -14.37 10.38
C ASN A 18 -8.07 -14.63 9.13
N ALA A 19 -6.78 -14.93 9.25
CA ALA A 19 -5.87 -15.12 8.12
C ALA A 19 -6.10 -16.41 7.31
N HIS A 20 -6.95 -17.32 7.79
CA HIS A 20 -7.10 -18.67 7.21
C HIS A 20 -7.73 -18.73 5.79
N HIS A 21 -8.34 -17.65 5.30
CA HIS A 21 -8.93 -17.61 3.94
C HIS A 21 -8.68 -16.29 3.17
N SER A 22 -8.53 -15.16 3.87
CA SER A 22 -8.20 -13.86 3.29
C SER A 22 -7.70 -12.93 4.39
N LEU A 23 -6.64 -12.14 4.12
CA LEU A 23 -6.16 -11.17 5.11
C LEU A 23 -7.25 -10.13 5.43
N PRO A 24 -7.54 -9.85 6.71
CA PRO A 24 -8.45 -8.77 7.09
C PRO A 24 -7.94 -7.41 6.60
N HIS A 25 -8.87 -6.51 6.27
CA HIS A 25 -8.56 -5.14 5.86
C HIS A 25 -8.80 -4.17 7.02
N ILE A 26 -7.74 -3.48 7.45
CA ILE A 26 -7.79 -2.43 8.47
C ILE A 26 -7.71 -1.07 7.79
N THR A 27 -8.63 -0.16 8.12
CA THR A 27 -8.56 1.25 7.71
C THR A 27 -8.25 2.12 8.91
N TRP A 28 -7.06 2.72 8.93
CA TRP A 28 -6.56 3.58 9.99
C TRP A 28 -7.05 5.02 9.80
N CYS A 29 -7.80 5.55 10.76
CA CYS A 29 -8.15 6.98 10.84
C CYS A 29 -7.28 7.66 11.91
N ALA A 30 -6.00 7.88 11.60
CA ALA A 30 -5.05 8.46 12.54
C ALA A 30 -5.15 10.00 12.57
N THR A 31 -4.95 10.60 13.74
CA THR A 31 -4.96 12.06 13.93
C THR A 31 -3.69 12.54 14.63
N GLY A 32 -3.30 13.79 14.37
CA GLY A 32 -2.10 14.38 14.96
C GLY A 32 -0.82 13.61 14.62
N LEU A 33 0.08 13.44 15.58
CA LEU A 33 1.38 12.77 15.39
C LEU A 33 1.25 11.30 14.98
N LEU A 34 0.12 10.64 15.29
CA LEU A 34 -0.11 9.25 14.87
C LEU A 34 -0.24 9.11 13.35
N ALA A 35 -0.68 10.17 12.65
CA ALA A 35 -0.75 10.18 11.19
C ALA A 35 0.64 10.18 10.52
N LEU A 36 1.70 10.44 11.27
CA LEU A 36 3.08 10.40 10.80
C LEU A 36 3.75 9.05 11.07
N LEU A 37 3.05 8.12 11.72
CA LEU A 37 3.59 6.81 12.06
C LEU A 37 3.25 5.77 10.99
N PRO A 38 4.17 4.86 10.66
CA PRO A 38 3.90 3.77 9.73
C PRO A 38 3.09 2.67 10.43
N LEU A 39 1.82 2.94 10.76
CA LEU A 39 0.95 2.00 11.48
C LEU A 39 0.87 0.61 10.81
N HIS A 40 0.89 0.55 9.48
CA HIS A 40 0.92 -0.69 8.70
C HIS A 40 2.19 -1.53 8.91
N ALA A 41 3.29 -0.92 9.36
CA ALA A 41 4.57 -1.55 9.63
C ALA A 41 4.90 -1.50 11.14
N VAL A 42 3.89 -1.37 12.00
CA VAL A 42 4.11 -1.55 13.44
C VAL A 42 4.39 -3.04 13.69
N GLY A 43 5.48 -3.31 14.39
CA GLY A 43 5.99 -4.66 14.53
C GLY A 43 7.13 -4.78 15.55
N ILE A 44 7.52 -6.02 15.80
CA ILE A 44 8.72 -6.41 16.52
C ILE A 44 9.81 -6.63 15.48
N TYR A 45 10.91 -5.89 15.60
CA TYR A 45 12.02 -5.92 14.64
C TYR A 45 13.36 -6.01 15.37
N GLY A 46 14.40 -6.45 14.68
CA GLY A 46 15.76 -6.41 15.20
C GLY A 46 16.10 -7.53 16.17
N SER A 47 15.42 -8.67 16.04
CA SER A 47 15.66 -9.88 16.84
C SER A 47 17.01 -10.58 16.54
N GLY A 48 17.83 -10.03 15.64
CA GLY A 48 19.07 -10.63 15.13
C GLY A 48 18.84 -11.80 14.16
N ASP A 49 17.61 -12.28 14.07
CA ASP A 49 17.13 -13.35 13.21
C ASP A 49 15.89 -12.82 12.44
N PRO A 50 16.04 -12.41 11.18
CA PRO A 50 14.94 -11.78 10.42
C PRO A 50 13.65 -12.62 10.34
N THR A 51 13.73 -13.93 10.57
CA THR A 51 12.54 -14.81 10.57
C THR A 51 11.63 -14.61 11.77
N LYS A 52 12.11 -13.93 12.81
CA LYS A 52 11.37 -13.60 14.03
C LYS A 52 10.87 -12.17 14.05
N ASP A 53 11.22 -11.37 13.05
CA ASP A 53 10.65 -10.05 12.89
C ASP A 53 9.21 -10.21 12.38
N MET A 54 8.29 -9.47 12.98
CA MET A 54 6.86 -9.66 12.75
C MET A 54 6.17 -8.30 12.79
N ASN A 55 5.30 -8.04 11.82
CA ASN A 55 4.59 -6.77 11.73
C ASN A 55 3.16 -6.92 11.21
N ILE A 56 2.37 -5.86 11.35
CA ILE A 56 0.95 -5.86 10.98
C ILE A 56 0.72 -6.25 9.51
N SER A 57 1.61 -5.88 8.58
CA SER A 57 1.44 -6.19 7.16
C SER A 57 1.56 -7.68 6.83
N ASP A 58 2.11 -8.48 7.74
CA ASP A 58 2.16 -9.94 7.60
C ASP A 58 0.78 -10.58 7.81
N PHE A 59 -0.15 -9.87 8.49
CA PHE A 59 -1.46 -10.42 8.86
C PHE A 59 -2.66 -9.56 8.47
N ALA A 60 -2.46 -8.34 7.96
CA ALA A 60 -3.56 -7.47 7.55
C ALA A 60 -3.18 -6.60 6.35
N VAL A 61 -4.15 -6.40 5.46
CA VAL A 61 -4.08 -5.31 4.49
C VAL A 61 -4.41 -4.01 5.21
N SER A 62 -3.61 -2.97 5.04
CA SER A 62 -3.81 -1.68 5.69
C SER A 62 -4.16 -0.59 4.69
N SER A 63 -5.09 0.29 5.05
CA SER A 63 -5.39 1.53 4.35
C SER A 63 -5.54 2.68 5.35
N TYR A 64 -5.49 3.92 4.87
CA TYR A 64 -5.58 5.10 5.71
C TYR A 64 -6.71 5.99 5.23
N THR A 65 -7.38 6.64 6.18
CA THR A 65 -8.32 7.72 5.92
C THR A 65 -8.03 8.89 6.85
N THR A 66 -8.33 10.10 6.41
CA THR A 66 -8.25 11.31 7.24
C THR A 66 -9.58 11.62 7.92
N MET A 67 -10.68 10.98 7.52
CA MET A 67 -12.03 11.23 8.03
C MET A 67 -12.86 9.95 8.05
N LEU A 68 -13.67 9.75 9.10
CA LEU A 68 -14.59 8.60 9.16
C LEU A 68 -15.74 8.69 8.16
N THR A 69 -16.12 9.91 7.74
CA THR A 69 -17.21 10.14 6.78
C THR A 69 -16.94 9.54 5.41
N THR A 70 -15.68 9.39 5.01
CA THR A 70 -15.31 8.73 3.74
C THR A 70 -15.65 7.24 3.76
N MET A 71 -15.62 6.60 4.93
CA MET A 71 -15.98 5.18 5.08
C MET A 71 -17.50 4.97 5.00
N LEU A 72 -18.29 5.92 5.50
CA LEU A 72 -19.76 5.84 5.48
C LEU A 72 -20.34 5.90 4.06
N GLY A 73 -19.67 6.58 3.12
CA GLY A 73 -20.07 6.66 1.71
C GLY A 73 -19.64 5.47 0.84
N SER A 74 -18.79 4.59 1.36
CA SER A 74 -18.22 3.48 0.57
C SER A 74 -19.18 2.30 0.36
N GLY A 75 -20.29 2.24 1.10
CA GLY A 75 -21.32 1.20 0.92
C GLY A 75 -22.14 1.33 -0.38
N SER A 76 -22.05 2.48 -1.07
CA SER A 76 -22.83 2.78 -2.27
C SER A 76 -21.99 2.93 -3.54
N THR A 77 -20.68 2.65 -3.50
CA THR A 77 -19.88 2.66 -4.73
C THR A 77 -20.41 1.55 -5.65
N PRO A 78 -20.82 1.86 -6.89
CA PRO A 78 -21.22 0.82 -7.84
C PRO A 78 -20.12 -0.21 -7.92
N LYS A 79 -20.45 -1.50 -7.74
CA LYS A 79 -19.50 -2.59 -7.99
C LYS A 79 -18.89 -2.32 -9.35
N GLN A 80 -17.56 -2.15 -9.40
CA GLN A 80 -16.87 -2.00 -10.67
C GLN A 80 -17.32 -3.14 -11.58
N ASP A 81 -17.73 -2.77 -12.78
CA ASP A 81 -18.08 -3.75 -13.80
C ASP A 81 -16.82 -4.59 -14.08
N LEU A 82 -16.81 -5.82 -13.53
CA LEU A 82 -15.69 -6.75 -13.62
C LEU A 82 -15.37 -7.14 -15.07
N THR A 83 -16.24 -6.77 -16.03
CA THR A 83 -16.03 -7.00 -17.46
C THR A 83 -15.20 -5.91 -18.14
N LYS A 84 -14.96 -4.77 -17.49
CA LYS A 84 -14.11 -3.70 -18.05
C LYS A 84 -12.64 -4.01 -17.83
N THR A 85 -11.88 -4.01 -18.92
CA THR A 85 -10.42 -4.04 -18.85
C THR A 85 -9.92 -2.74 -18.21
N PRO A 86 -9.13 -2.80 -17.12
CA PRO A 86 -8.59 -1.60 -16.47
C PRO A 86 -7.60 -0.90 -17.40
N SER A 87 -7.60 0.43 -17.43
CA SER A 87 -6.56 1.21 -18.10
C SER A 87 -5.52 1.66 -17.08
N VAL A 88 -4.25 1.74 -17.48
CA VAL A 88 -3.12 2.07 -16.63
C VAL A 88 -2.49 3.37 -17.11
N LEU A 89 -2.48 4.40 -16.25
CA LEU A 89 -1.72 5.64 -16.48
C LEU A 89 -0.44 5.59 -15.67
N ILE A 90 0.71 5.69 -16.34
CA ILE A 90 2.03 5.74 -15.71
C ILE A 90 2.55 7.18 -15.79
N VAL A 91 2.90 7.76 -14.65
CA VAL A 91 3.56 9.07 -14.56
C VAL A 91 4.90 8.85 -13.86
N SER A 92 6.00 9.12 -14.56
CA SER A 92 7.35 8.89 -14.06
C SER A 92 8.17 10.18 -14.14
N GLN A 93 9.13 10.35 -13.21
CA GLN A 93 10.03 11.51 -13.18
C GLN A 93 11.48 11.07 -12.94
N PRO A 94 12.12 10.36 -13.89
CA PRO A 94 13.48 9.84 -13.72
C PRO A 94 14.54 10.95 -13.60
N SER A 95 14.25 12.17 -14.08
CA SER A 95 15.14 13.33 -14.00
C SER A 95 14.35 14.55 -13.49
N THR A 96 14.29 14.71 -12.17
CA THR A 96 13.64 15.86 -11.53
C THR A 96 14.59 17.07 -11.53
N PRO A 97 14.18 18.25 -12.05
CA PRO A 97 15.01 19.44 -12.02
C PRO A 97 15.49 19.79 -10.61
N GLY A 98 16.80 20.01 -10.45
CA GLY A 98 17.41 20.35 -9.16
C GLY A 98 17.65 19.17 -8.21
N LEU A 99 17.32 17.94 -8.61
CA LEU A 99 17.62 16.72 -7.84
C LEU A 99 18.49 15.74 -8.65
N PRO A 100 19.23 14.84 -7.98
CA PRO A 100 19.95 13.77 -8.66
C PRO A 100 19.00 12.89 -9.50
N PRO A 101 19.45 12.38 -10.67
CA PRO A 101 18.64 11.49 -11.49
C PRO A 101 18.36 10.17 -10.77
N LEU A 102 17.18 9.60 -11.03
CA LEU A 102 16.71 8.32 -10.52
C LEU A 102 16.64 7.29 -11.66
N PRO A 103 17.78 6.71 -12.08
CA PRO A 103 17.83 5.82 -13.26
C PRO A 103 17.05 4.52 -13.07
N GLY A 104 16.74 4.13 -11.83
CA GLY A 104 15.89 2.96 -11.54
C GLY A 104 14.46 3.11 -12.05
N ILE A 105 13.93 4.34 -12.07
CA ILE A 105 12.56 4.64 -12.49
C ILE A 105 12.32 4.22 -13.95
N VAL A 106 13.31 4.35 -14.82
CA VAL A 106 13.19 3.91 -16.23
C VAL A 106 12.94 2.41 -16.30
N LYS A 107 13.69 1.63 -15.52
CA LYS A 107 13.53 0.16 -15.48
C LYS A 107 12.21 -0.26 -14.86
N GLU A 108 11.73 0.47 -13.85
CA GLU A 108 10.43 0.22 -13.22
C GLU A 108 9.28 0.47 -14.21
N VAL A 109 9.34 1.55 -15.00
CA VAL A 109 8.35 1.85 -16.04
C VAL A 109 8.33 0.76 -17.10
N GLU A 110 9.49 0.40 -17.66
CA GLU A 110 9.59 -0.67 -18.67
C GLU A 110 9.04 -2.00 -18.14
N ALA A 111 9.32 -2.34 -16.87
CA ALA A 111 8.78 -3.54 -16.25
C ALA A 111 7.25 -3.49 -16.15
N ILE A 112 6.66 -2.38 -15.70
CA ILE A 112 5.20 -2.24 -15.58
C ILE A 112 4.54 -2.31 -16.97
N GLU A 113 5.11 -1.62 -17.96
CA GLU A 113 4.61 -1.65 -19.34
C GLU A 113 4.61 -3.06 -19.94
N SER A 114 5.59 -3.90 -19.59
CA SER A 114 5.64 -5.29 -20.06
C SER A 114 4.47 -6.16 -19.57
N TYR A 115 3.82 -5.78 -18.46
CA TYR A 115 2.66 -6.48 -17.90
C TYR A 115 1.32 -5.82 -18.27
N ALA A 116 1.33 -4.58 -18.78
CA ALA A 116 0.13 -3.91 -19.26
C ALA A 116 -0.16 -4.32 -20.70
N SER A 117 -1.40 -4.68 -21.03
CA SER A 117 -1.75 -4.93 -22.44
C SER A 117 -1.62 -3.61 -23.23
N PRO A 118 -1.23 -3.65 -24.52
CA PRO A 118 -1.11 -2.44 -25.34
C PRO A 118 -2.38 -1.59 -25.41
N ASN A 119 -3.55 -2.22 -25.24
CA ASN A 119 -4.86 -1.55 -25.23
C ASN A 119 -5.19 -0.86 -23.89
N GLN A 120 -4.36 -1.02 -22.86
CA GLN A 120 -4.56 -0.48 -21.51
C GLN A 120 -3.72 0.77 -21.25
N LEU A 121 -2.67 1.02 -22.03
CA LEU A 121 -1.80 2.18 -21.95
C LEU A 121 -2.39 3.33 -22.81
N PRO A 122 -2.73 4.50 -22.22
CA PRO A 122 -2.93 5.71 -23.00
C PRO A 122 -1.63 6.04 -23.75
N HIS A 123 -1.73 6.67 -24.92
CA HIS A 123 -0.60 7.06 -25.79
C HIS A 123 0.66 7.50 -25.02
N PRO A 124 1.87 7.13 -25.51
CA PRO A 124 3.11 7.28 -24.76
C PRO A 124 3.35 8.74 -24.36
N PRO A 125 3.85 8.99 -23.14
CA PRO A 125 4.27 10.33 -22.75
C PRO A 125 5.38 10.80 -23.70
N SER A 126 5.21 12.01 -24.21
CA SER A 126 6.25 12.71 -24.96
C SER A 126 7.36 13.05 -23.98
N TYR A 127 8.39 12.21 -23.88
CA TYR A 127 9.62 12.60 -23.21
C TYR A 127 10.33 13.62 -24.10
N GLN A 128 10.13 14.90 -23.81
CA GLN A 128 11.00 16.00 -24.24
C GLN A 128 11.71 16.57 -23.02
#